data_AF-V3ZRF5-F1
#
_entry.id   AF-V3ZRF5-F1
#
_cell.length_a   1.000
_cell.length_b   1.000
_cell.length_c   1.000
_cell.angle_alpha   90.00
_cell.angle_beta   90.00
_cell.angle_gamma   90.00
#
_symmetry.space_group_name_H-M   'P 1'
#
loop_
_entity.id
_entity.type
_entity.pdbx_description
1 polymer ?
#
loop_
_entity_poly.entity_id
_entity_poly.type
_entity_poly.pdbx_seq_one_letter_code
_entity_poly.pdbx_strand_id
1 'polypeptide(L)'
;MATMNVEKAHEVREVDTAAAGRGVWLVKVPKYLSEIWKESPPNSDVGKLKITKSKLPGQKPEVVFTAKETSADIPKDHKFVLTGVGTQNLVVFSQTPIYAESKATGSKELVSEKIAVDGKVIQRAECRPIADETYKKLKRFNFEQGNKPKREIKQLDRIVQVYKPKDYVSA
;
A
#
# COMPACT_ATOMS: atom_id res chain seq x y z
N MET A 1 7.94 -1.17 -25.66
CA MET A 1 8.83 -1.74 -24.63
C MET A 1 10.01 -0.79 -24.50
N ALA A 2 10.10 -0.05 -23.39
CA ALA A 2 11.25 0.82 -23.15
C ALA A 2 12.46 -0.06 -22.79
N THR A 3 13.47 -0.06 -23.66
CA THR A 3 14.77 -0.68 -23.38
C THR A 3 15.43 0.09 -22.24
N MET A 4 15.48 -0.51 -21.05
CA MET A 4 16.30 0.04 -19.96
C MET A 4 17.76 -0.11 -20.35
N ASN A 5 18.43 1.00 -20.65
CA ASN A 5 19.88 1.03 -20.88
C ASN A 5 20.59 0.65 -19.57
N VAL A 6 21.07 -0.60 -19.51
CA VAL A 6 21.74 -1.21 -18.37
C VAL A 6 23.03 -0.44 -17.98
N GLU A 7 23.63 0.30 -18.92
CA GLU A 7 24.84 1.09 -18.70
C GLU A 7 24.65 2.28 -17.72
N LYS A 8 23.44 2.82 -17.57
CA LYS A 8 23.13 3.88 -16.58
C LYS A 8 22.99 3.38 -15.15
N ALA A 9 23.01 2.06 -14.92
CA ALA A 9 22.81 1.49 -13.59
C ALA A 9 24.02 1.65 -12.65
N HIS A 10 25.22 1.88 -13.19
CA HIS A 10 26.47 2.01 -12.43
C HIS A 10 27.03 3.45 -12.39
N GLU A 11 26.23 4.43 -12.80
CA GLU A 11 26.61 5.83 -12.68
C GLU A 11 26.69 6.23 -11.20
N VAL A 12 27.79 6.87 -10.81
CA VAL A 12 27.99 7.33 -9.42
C VAL A 12 26.98 8.43 -9.15
N ARG A 13 26.00 8.13 -8.29
CA ARG A 13 24.99 9.10 -7.85
C ARG A 13 25.27 9.50 -6.41
N GLU A 14 25.22 10.80 -6.15
CA GLU A 14 25.31 11.32 -4.79
C GLU A 14 24.05 10.96 -4.00
N VAL A 15 24.24 10.49 -2.77
CA VAL A 15 23.15 10.15 -1.84
C VAL A 15 23.13 11.18 -0.72
N ASP A 16 22.02 11.89 -0.59
CA ASP A 16 21.81 12.83 0.51
C ASP A 16 21.61 12.04 1.82
N THR A 17 22.48 12.27 2.80
CA THR A 17 22.48 11.56 4.09
C THR A 17 22.07 12.46 5.27
N ALA A 18 21.60 13.68 5.01
CA ALA A 18 21.29 14.65 6.06
C ALA A 18 20.28 14.13 7.11
N ALA A 19 19.32 13.29 6.70
CA ALA A 19 18.33 12.70 7.59
C ALA A 19 18.70 11.29 8.11
N ALA A 20 19.93 10.81 7.91
CA ALA A 20 20.35 9.47 8.35
C ALA A 20 20.20 9.23 9.87
N GLY A 21 20.33 10.27 10.69
CA GLY A 21 20.13 10.21 12.14
C GLY A 21 18.66 10.21 12.58
N ARG A 22 17.70 10.49 11.68
CA ARG A 22 16.27 10.55 11.98
C ARG A 22 15.73 9.16 12.30
N GLY A 23 15.10 9.02 13.47
CA GLY A 23 14.38 7.80 13.84
C GLY A 23 12.97 7.77 13.24
N VAL A 24 12.64 6.69 12.52
CA VAL A 24 11.30 6.48 11.93
C VAL A 24 10.66 5.17 12.42
N TRP A 25 9.34 5.10 12.36
CA TRP A 25 8.57 3.90 12.72
C TRP A 25 8.10 3.17 11.47
N LEU A 26 8.23 1.85 11.46
CA LEU A 26 7.71 1.00 10.40
C LEU A 26 6.45 0.29 10.90
N VAL A 27 5.29 0.66 10.37
CA VAL A 27 3.99 0.13 10.79
C VAL A 27 3.39 -0.72 9.67
N LYS A 28 3.07 -1.98 9.97
CA LYS A 28 2.28 -2.84 9.11
C LYS A 28 0.80 -2.52 9.31
N VAL A 29 0.06 -2.22 8.23
CA VAL A 29 -1.33 -1.76 8.27
C VAL A 29 -2.25 -2.74 7.52
N PRO A 30 -3.48 -3.03 8.02
CA PRO A 30 -4.47 -3.80 7.29
C PRO A 30 -4.88 -3.18 5.95
N LYS A 31 -5.21 -4.03 4.97
CA LYS A 31 -5.50 -3.60 3.59
C LYS A 31 -6.64 -2.58 3.49
N TYR A 32 -7.75 -2.79 4.19
CA TYR A 32 -8.90 -1.88 4.16
C TYR A 32 -8.55 -0.46 4.65
N LEU A 33 -7.70 -0.30 5.67
CA LEU A 33 -7.24 1.03 6.10
C LEU A 33 -6.38 1.69 5.01
N SER A 34 -5.49 0.91 4.38
CA SER A 34 -4.64 1.45 3.32
C SER A 34 -5.43 1.90 2.08
N GLU A 35 -6.56 1.26 1.79
CA GLU A 35 -7.46 1.64 0.70
C GLU A 35 -8.18 2.94 1.04
N ILE A 36 -8.71 3.07 2.25
CA ILE A 36 -9.36 4.31 2.71
C ILE A 36 -8.38 5.49 2.71
N TRP A 37 -7.14 5.30 3.15
CA TRP A 37 -6.13 6.37 3.13
C TRP A 37 -5.74 6.78 1.71
N LYS A 38 -5.79 5.86 0.74
CA LYS A 38 -5.55 6.18 -0.68
C LYS A 38 -6.70 6.96 -1.31
N GLU A 39 -7.93 6.69 -0.88
CA GLU A 39 -9.13 7.39 -1.35
C GLU A 39 -9.34 8.75 -0.64
N SER A 40 -8.66 8.96 0.48
CA SER A 40 -8.74 10.20 1.24
C SER A 40 -8.07 11.36 0.49
N PRO A 41 -8.64 12.59 0.53
CA PRO A 41 -8.04 13.74 -0.11
C PRO A 41 -6.60 14.01 0.37
N PRO A 42 -5.72 14.58 -0.47
CA PRO A 42 -4.39 15.00 -0.05
C PRO A 42 -4.46 15.94 1.16
N ASN A 43 -3.52 15.80 2.09
CA ASN A 43 -3.44 16.59 3.33
C ASN A 43 -4.67 16.49 4.25
N SER A 44 -5.50 15.45 4.10
CA SER A 44 -6.61 15.19 5.02
C SER A 44 -6.17 14.36 6.22
N ASP A 45 -6.80 14.62 7.37
CA ASP A 45 -6.65 13.79 8.57
C ASP A 45 -7.41 12.46 8.40
N VAL A 46 -6.69 11.35 8.59
CA VAL A 46 -7.18 9.97 8.48
C VAL A 46 -7.50 9.33 9.85
N GLY A 47 -7.12 9.97 10.95
CA GLY A 47 -7.34 9.43 12.29
C GLY A 47 -6.31 9.91 13.31
N LYS A 48 -6.51 9.50 14.56
CA LYS A 48 -5.69 9.95 15.70
C LYS A 48 -4.88 8.79 16.27
N LEU A 49 -3.60 9.04 16.53
CA LEU A 49 -2.72 8.09 17.22
C LEU A 49 -2.58 8.51 18.69
N LYS A 50 -2.98 7.64 19.61
CA LYS A 50 -2.83 7.82 21.06
C LYS A 50 -1.72 6.91 21.57
N ILE A 51 -0.73 7.51 22.24
CA ILE A 51 0.38 6.80 22.89
C ILE A 51 0.25 7.00 24.39
N THR A 52 -0.09 5.92 25.11
CA THR A 52 -0.18 5.92 26.57
C THR A 52 1.08 5.26 27.12
N LYS A 53 1.93 6.04 27.79
CA LYS A 53 3.09 5.50 28.51
C LYS A 53 2.60 4.81 29.79
N SER A 54 3.03 3.58 30.02
CA SER A 54 2.71 2.89 31.28
C SER A 54 3.42 3.57 32.44
N LYS A 55 2.74 3.66 33.59
CA LYS A 55 3.31 4.19 34.84
C LYS A 55 4.27 3.19 35.52
N LEU A 56 4.20 1.91 35.13
CA LEU A 56 5.08 0.88 35.68
C LEU A 56 6.40 0.80 34.89
N PRO A 57 7.55 0.72 35.59
CA PRO A 57 8.84 0.55 34.94
C PRO A 57 8.88 -0.78 34.16
N GLY A 58 9.35 -0.72 32.91
CA GLY A 58 9.53 -1.91 32.05
C GLY A 58 8.34 -2.31 31.19
N GLN A 59 7.16 -1.70 31.36
CA GLN A 59 6.04 -1.95 30.44
C GLN A 59 6.18 -1.16 29.14
N LYS A 60 5.94 -1.84 28.01
CA LYS A 60 5.84 -1.20 26.69
C LYS A 60 4.66 -0.22 26.68
N PRO A 61 4.78 0.93 25.99
CA PRO A 61 3.67 1.86 25.87
C PRO A 61 2.51 1.21 25.10
N GLU A 62 1.29 1.57 25.47
CA GLU A 62 0.10 1.19 24.71
C GLU A 62 -0.14 2.22 23.61
N VAL A 63 -0.19 1.75 22.37
CA VAL A 63 -0.39 2.59 21.19
C VAL A 63 -1.67 2.17 20.50
N VAL A 64 -2.60 3.11 20.35
CA VAL A 64 -3.91 2.88 19.72
C VAL A 64 -4.13 3.94 18.64
N PHE A 65 -4.52 3.48 17.46
CA PHE A 65 -4.94 4.32 16.35
C PHE A 65 -6.47 4.28 16.24
N THR A 66 -7.10 5.45 16.30
CA THR A 66 -8.54 5.62 16.07
C THR A 66 -8.74 6.19 14.68
N ALA A 67 -9.32 5.39 13.78
CA ALA A 67 -9.66 5.82 12.44
C ALA A 67 -10.72 6.92 12.48
N LYS A 68 -10.62 7.90 11.57
CA LYS A 68 -11.67 8.88 11.39
C LYS A 68 -12.94 8.18 10.91
N GLU A 69 -14.08 8.59 11.45
CA GLU A 69 -15.38 8.04 11.08
C GLU A 69 -15.65 8.30 9.59
N THR A 70 -15.57 7.23 8.81
CA THR A 70 -15.99 7.20 7.42
C THR A 70 -17.35 6.50 7.35
N SER A 71 -18.10 6.71 6.27
CA SER A 71 -19.39 6.04 6.03
C SER A 71 -19.30 4.51 5.90
N ALA A 72 -18.09 3.94 6.02
CA ALA A 72 -17.83 2.52 5.95
C ALA A 72 -17.88 1.88 7.35
N ASP A 73 -18.51 0.71 7.43
CA ASP A 73 -18.67 -0.12 8.65
C ASP A 73 -17.32 -0.78 9.02
N ILE A 74 -16.33 0.05 9.35
CA ILE A 74 -14.97 -0.37 9.73
C ILE A 74 -14.76 -0.30 11.25
N PRO A 75 -13.84 -1.10 11.80
CA PRO A 75 -13.44 -0.95 13.19
C PRO A 75 -12.87 0.44 13.43
N LYS A 76 -13.32 1.14 14.47
CA LYS A 76 -12.81 2.49 14.79
C LYS A 76 -11.40 2.41 15.35
N ASP A 77 -11.21 1.55 16.36
CA ASP A 77 -9.96 1.47 17.09
C ASP A 77 -9.08 0.30 16.62
N HIS A 78 -7.78 0.56 16.58
CA HIS A 78 -6.76 -0.38 16.16
C HIS A 78 -5.56 -0.32 17.12
N LYS A 79 -5.19 -1.44 17.71
CA LYS A 79 -4.03 -1.54 18.59
C LYS A 79 -2.76 -1.73 17.77
N PHE A 80 -1.74 -0.93 18.06
CA PHE A 80 -0.41 -1.11 17.49
C PHE A 80 0.41 -2.02 18.41
N VAL A 81 0.68 -3.23 17.94
CA VAL A 81 1.52 -4.20 18.64
C VAL A 81 2.98 -3.89 18.32
N LEU A 82 3.71 -3.38 19.32
CA LEU A 82 5.10 -2.96 19.17
C LEU A 82 6.07 -4.16 19.20
N THR A 83 6.87 -4.27 18.13
CA THR A 83 7.92 -5.28 17.97
C THR A 83 9.27 -4.59 17.88
N GLY A 84 10.29 -5.11 18.56
CA GLY A 84 11.65 -4.57 18.44
C GLY A 84 12.20 -4.73 17.02
N VAL A 85 13.19 -3.92 16.64
CA VAL A 85 13.86 -4.03 15.33
C VAL A 85 14.83 -5.23 15.31
N GLY A 86 15.20 -5.76 16.48
CA GLY A 86 16.05 -6.94 16.62
C GLY A 86 17.48 -6.65 16.16
N THR A 87 18.05 -7.59 15.40
CA THR A 87 19.41 -7.50 14.82
C THR A 87 19.43 -6.90 13.41
N GLN A 88 18.27 -6.50 12.88
CA GLN A 88 18.18 -5.94 11.53
C GLN A 88 18.38 -4.42 11.55
N ASN A 89 19.26 -3.89 10.70
CA ASN A 89 19.34 -2.45 10.44
C ASN A 89 18.49 -2.12 9.22
N LEU A 90 17.38 -1.41 9.45
CA LEU A 90 16.47 -0.97 8.40
C LEU A 90 16.58 0.54 8.23
N VAL A 91 16.69 0.97 6.97
CA VAL A 91 16.84 2.38 6.56
C VAL A 91 15.83 2.67 5.46
N VAL A 92 15.28 3.88 5.45
CA VAL A 92 14.34 4.36 4.43
C VAL A 92 15.08 5.22 3.43
N PHE A 93 14.91 4.91 2.15
CA PHE A 93 15.41 5.72 1.03
C PHE A 93 14.23 6.34 0.28
N SER A 94 14.42 7.57 -0.17
CA SER A 94 13.53 8.23 -1.11
C SER A 94 14.23 8.48 -2.44
N GLN A 95 13.47 8.41 -3.53
CA GLN A 95 13.90 8.68 -4.88
C GLN A 95 12.93 9.71 -5.46
N THR A 96 13.41 10.93 -5.67
CA THR A 96 12.59 12.03 -6.19
C THR A 96 13.05 12.36 -7.61
N PRO A 97 12.17 12.23 -8.63
CA PRO A 97 12.51 12.61 -9.99
C PRO A 97 12.68 14.13 -10.11
N ILE A 98 13.73 14.57 -10.80
CA ILE A 98 14.00 15.96 -11.12
C ILE A 98 13.66 16.18 -12.60
N TYR A 99 12.67 17.04 -12.83
CA TYR A 99 12.26 17.45 -14.17
C TYR A 99 12.88 18.80 -14.51
N ALA A 100 13.45 18.93 -15.71
CA ALA A 100 13.79 20.23 -16.27
C ALA A 100 12.78 20.60 -17.35
N GLU A 101 12.49 21.89 -17.47
CA GLU A 101 11.63 22.41 -18.52
C GLU A 101 12.44 22.56 -19.82
N SER A 102 12.03 21.85 -20.87
CA SER A 102 12.60 22.03 -22.19
C SER A 102 12.01 23.29 -22.84
N LYS A 103 12.84 24.32 -23.06
CA LYS A 103 12.41 25.58 -23.71
C LYS A 103 11.94 25.40 -25.15
N ALA A 104 12.19 24.24 -25.77
CA ALA A 104 11.89 23.96 -27.17
C ALA A 104 10.53 23.29 -27.41
N THR A 105 9.94 22.61 -26.42
CA THR A 105 8.74 21.77 -26.65
C THR A 105 7.69 21.91 -25.55
N GLY A 106 7.99 22.61 -24.44
CA GLY A 106 7.07 22.73 -23.30
C GLY A 106 6.82 21.42 -22.56
N SER A 107 7.55 20.36 -22.92
CA SER A 107 7.51 19.06 -22.25
C SER A 107 8.49 19.04 -21.08
N LYS A 108 8.06 18.42 -19.97
CA LYS A 108 8.91 18.14 -18.81
C LYS A 108 9.73 16.89 -19.09
N GLU A 109 11.03 17.04 -19.27
CA GLU A 109 11.94 15.93 -19.47
C GLU A 109 12.56 15.52 -18.13
N LEU A 110 12.62 14.21 -17.87
CA LEU A 110 13.27 13.66 -16.69
C LEU A 110 14.78 13.76 -16.89
N VAL A 111 15.44 14.63 -16.12
CA VAL A 111 16.88 14.89 -16.28
C VAL A 111 17.69 14.04 -15.31
N SER A 112 17.26 13.93 -14.06
CA SER A 112 17.96 13.16 -13.04
C SER A 112 17.01 12.75 -11.91
N GLU A 113 17.53 11.99 -10.95
CA GLU A 113 16.79 11.56 -9.77
C GLU A 113 17.63 11.88 -8.53
N LYS A 114 17.04 12.56 -7.55
CA LYS A 114 17.67 12.77 -6.26
C LYS A 114 17.40 11.56 -5.38
N ILE A 115 18.46 10.94 -4.86
CA ILE A 115 18.38 9.85 -3.89
C ILE A 115 18.73 10.40 -2.51
N ALA A 116 17.92 10.09 -1.51
CA ALA A 116 18.14 10.53 -0.14
C ALA A 116 17.85 9.42 0.88
N VAL A 117 18.53 9.47 2.02
CA VAL A 117 18.24 8.66 3.21
C VAL A 117 17.31 9.45 4.12
N ASP A 118 16.08 8.95 4.28
CA ASP A 118 15.03 9.63 5.08
C ASP A 118 15.10 9.27 6.58
N GLY A 119 15.83 8.22 6.93
CA GLY A 119 16.09 7.87 8.32
C GLY A 119 16.22 6.37 8.60
N LYS A 120 16.55 6.07 9.85
CA LYS A 120 16.70 4.71 10.39
C LYS A 120 15.43 4.27 11.09
N VAL A 121 14.97 3.05 10.81
CA VAL A 121 13.81 2.48 11.52
C VAL A 121 14.22 2.13 12.95
N ILE A 122 13.61 2.81 13.92
CA ILE A 122 13.89 2.61 15.36
C ILE A 122 12.84 1.75 16.05
N GLN A 123 11.66 1.57 15.43
CA GLN A 123 10.55 0.82 16.01
C GLN A 123 9.71 0.17 14.92
N ARG A 124 9.31 -1.08 15.14
CA ARG A 124 8.33 -1.78 14.29
C ARG A 124 7.01 -1.89 15.05
N ALA A 125 5.91 -1.82 14.30
CA ALA A 125 4.58 -2.06 14.85
C ALA A 125 3.69 -2.81 13.85
N GLU A 126 2.74 -3.57 14.37
CA GLU A 126 1.65 -4.14 13.60
C GLU A 126 0.33 -3.52 14.07
N CYS A 127 -0.36 -2.81 13.17
CA CYS A 127 -1.70 -2.29 13.40
C CYS A 127 -2.70 -3.45 13.31
N ARG A 128 -3.38 -3.74 14.42
CA ARG A 128 -4.40 -4.79 14.51
C ARG A 128 -5.75 -4.19 14.88
N PRO A 129 -6.83 -4.54 14.17
CA PRO A 129 -8.17 -4.15 14.57
C PRO A 129 -8.56 -4.80 15.90
N ILE A 130 -9.43 -4.13 16.64
CA ILE A 130 -10.11 -4.75 17.77
C ILE A 130 -11.14 -5.75 17.23
N ALA A 131 -11.28 -6.91 17.88
CA ALA A 131 -12.07 -8.04 17.41
C ALA A 131 -13.58 -7.87 17.63
N ASP A 132 -14.11 -6.72 17.21
CA ASP A 132 -15.51 -6.33 17.37
C ASP A 132 -16.38 -6.95 16.28
N GLU A 133 -17.70 -6.88 16.47
CA GLU A 133 -18.68 -7.39 15.52
C GLU A 133 -18.54 -6.75 14.13
N THR A 134 -18.25 -5.45 14.09
CA THR A 134 -17.95 -4.70 12.86
C THR A 134 -16.75 -5.29 12.12
N TYR A 135 -15.66 -5.62 12.83
CA TYR A 135 -14.50 -6.25 12.20
C TYR A 135 -14.82 -7.63 11.62
N LYS A 136 -15.60 -8.44 12.36
CA LYS A 136 -15.99 -9.79 11.92
C LYS A 136 -16.83 -9.73 10.64
N LYS A 137 -17.79 -8.80 10.57
CA LYS A 137 -18.60 -8.55 9.36
C LYS A 137 -17.73 -8.13 8.18
N LEU A 138 -16.84 -7.15 8.36
CA LEU A 138 -15.90 -6.71 7.33
C LEU A 138 -14.99 -7.85 6.85
N LYS A 139 -14.47 -8.66 7.78
CA LYS A 139 -13.60 -9.80 7.46
C LYS A 139 -14.37 -10.86 6.66
N ARG A 140 -15.62 -11.15 7.03
CA ARG A 140 -16.49 -12.06 6.29
C ARG A 140 -16.75 -11.54 4.87
N PHE A 141 -17.14 -10.28 4.75
CA PHE A 141 -17.39 -9.65 3.45
C PHE A 141 -16.16 -9.72 2.54
N ASN A 142 -14.99 -9.35 3.04
CA ASN A 142 -13.74 -9.39 2.28
C ASN A 142 -13.34 -10.81 1.88
N PHE A 143 -13.59 -11.80 2.75
CA PHE A 143 -13.34 -13.20 2.45
C PHE A 143 -14.28 -13.73 1.35
N GLU A 144 -15.58 -13.42 1.43
CA GLU A 144 -16.56 -13.78 0.40
C GLU A 144 -16.22 -13.15 -0.94
N GLN A 145 -15.88 -11.86 -0.98
CA GLN A 145 -15.49 -11.18 -2.23
C GLN A 145 -14.17 -11.72 -2.80
N GLY A 146 -13.20 -12.01 -1.94
CA GLY A 146 -11.91 -12.57 -2.36
C GLY A 146 -12.01 -14.01 -2.90
N ASN A 147 -12.98 -14.78 -2.41
CA ASN A 147 -13.20 -16.17 -2.82
C ASN A 147 -14.16 -16.31 -4.00
N LYS A 148 -14.78 -15.22 -4.48
CA LYS A 148 -15.57 -15.27 -5.72
C LYS A 148 -14.62 -15.52 -6.90
N PRO A 149 -14.83 -16.59 -7.69
CA PRO A 149 -14.00 -16.86 -8.84
C PRO A 149 -14.17 -15.76 -9.89
N LYS A 150 -13.07 -15.29 -10.47
CA LYS A 150 -13.10 -14.25 -11.52
C LYS A 150 -13.72 -14.74 -12.84
N ARG A 151 -13.81 -16.06 -13.02
CA ARG A 151 -14.36 -16.73 -14.20
C ARG A 151 -15.25 -17.85 -13.72
N GLU A 152 -16.48 -17.86 -14.20
CA GLU A 152 -17.47 -18.88 -13.89
C GLU A 152 -17.90 -19.54 -15.20
N ILE A 153 -17.89 -20.87 -15.22
CA ILE A 153 -18.41 -21.64 -16.35
C ILE A 153 -19.93 -21.60 -16.23
N LYS A 154 -20.59 -20.87 -17.13
CA LYS A 154 -22.05 -20.93 -17.25
C LYS A 154 -22.40 -22.13 -18.14
N GLN A 155 -22.90 -23.19 -17.52
CA GLN A 155 -23.44 -24.31 -18.27
C GLN A 155 -24.65 -23.82 -19.06
N LEU A 156 -24.67 -24.10 -20.36
CA LEU A 156 -25.83 -23.82 -21.19
C LEU A 156 -26.91 -24.84 -20.85
N ASP A 157 -28.10 -24.34 -20.54
CA ASP A 157 -29.26 -25.17 -20.20
C ASP A 157 -29.70 -26.06 -21.38
N ARG A 158 -29.47 -25.57 -22.60
CA ARG A 158 -29.77 -26.29 -23.84
C ARG A 158 -28.58 -26.27 -24.79
N ILE A 159 -28.47 -27.34 -25.58
CA ILE A 159 -27.47 -27.43 -26.64
C ILE A 159 -27.78 -26.37 -27.72
N VAL A 160 -26.81 -25.54 -28.07
CA VAL A 160 -26.95 -24.56 -29.16
C VAL A 160 -26.34 -25.16 -30.42
N GLN A 161 -27.18 -25.65 -31.32
CA GLN A 161 -26.74 -26.16 -32.62
C GLN A 161 -26.57 -24.98 -33.60
N VAL A 162 -25.38 -24.40 -33.69
CA VAL A 162 -25.06 -23.45 -34.77
C VAL A 162 -24.52 -24.23 -35.96
N TYR A 163 -25.37 -24.53 -36.92
CA TYR A 163 -24.97 -25.13 -38.19
C TYR A 163 -24.49 -24.03 -39.15
N LYS A 164 -23.27 -24.16 -39.70
CA LYS A 164 -22.82 -23.32 -40.81
C LYS A 164 -23.30 -23.94 -42.13
N PRO A 165 -23.90 -23.16 -43.05
CA PRO A 165 -24.43 -23.71 -44.30
C PRO A 165 -23.33 -24.36 -45.13
N LYS A 166 -23.68 -25.44 -45.83
CA LYS A 166 -22.88 -25.99 -46.92
C LYS A 166 -23.45 -25.46 -48.23
N ASP A 167 -22.60 -24.93 -49.10
CA ASP A 167 -22.96 -24.65 -50.49
C ASP A 167 -23.11 -25.99 -51.20
N TYR A 168 -24.35 -26.43 -51.44
CA TYR A 168 -24.63 -27.50 -52.38
C TYR A 168 -24.77 -26.87 -53.76
N VAL A 169 -23.70 -26.91 -54.55
CA VAL A 169 -23.80 -26.70 -56.00
C VAL A 169 -24.38 -27.99 -56.58
N SER A 170 -25.66 -27.97 -56.95
CA SER A 170 -26.30 -29.05 -57.71
C SER A 170 -25.85 -28.99 -59.17
N ALA A 171 -25.21 -30.06 -59.65
CA ALA A 171 -25.02 -30.37 -61.06
C ALA A 171 -26.20 -31.17 -61.60
#